data_AF-A0A257A0A8-F1
#
_entry.id   AF-A0A257A0A8-F1
#
_cell.length_a   1.000
_cell.length_b   1.000
_cell.length_c   1.000
_cell.angle_alpha   90.00
_cell.angle_beta   90.00
_cell.angle_gamma   90.00
#
_symmetry.space_group_name_H-M   'P 1'
#
loop_
_entity.id
_entity.type
_entity.pdbx_description
1 polymer ?
#
loop_
_entity_poly.entity_id
_entity_poly.type
_entity_poly.pdbx_seq_one_letter_code
_entity_poly.pdbx_strand_id
1 'polypeptide(L)'
;MKIRLDTEALKKINLFQTITGSDILDMIDTDDQIFFVVTEGDYGLAVGKDGVKIKKAEKIFKKRIKIIEASKDLETFIKNMIPEVKEIIVKDKKIRIKIDIKDRPRVIGKSGKNIKVMKQLLERMFEINDIKIL
;
A
#
# COMPACT_ATOMS: atom_id res chain seq x y z
N MET A 1 -1.68 10.89 16.86
CA MET A 1 -0.70 11.62 16.03
C MET A 1 -1.43 12.05 14.76
N LYS A 2 -1.81 13.33 14.64
CA LYS A 2 -2.49 13.85 13.43
C LYS A 2 -1.43 13.93 12.33
N ILE A 3 -1.43 12.97 11.40
CA ILE A 3 -0.48 12.95 10.29
C ILE A 3 -0.89 14.07 9.34
N ARG A 4 -0.36 15.27 9.61
CA ARG A 4 -0.26 16.32 8.60
C ARG A 4 0.61 15.72 7.51
N LEU A 5 0.03 15.46 6.34
CA LEU A 5 0.77 15.11 5.15
C LEU A 5 1.93 16.11 5.02
N ASP A 6 3.14 15.61 5.22
CA ASP A 6 4.38 16.35 5.03
C ASP A 6 4.33 17.04 3.66
N THR A 7 4.84 18.27 3.54
CA THR A 7 4.81 19.01 2.28
C THR A 7 5.43 18.21 1.14
N GLU A 8 6.44 17.38 1.44
CA GLU A 8 7.03 16.46 0.47
C GLU A 8 6.09 15.31 0.07
N ALA A 9 5.29 14.78 1.00
CA ALA A 9 4.26 13.80 0.69
C ALA A 9 3.18 14.41 -0.22
N LEU A 10 2.70 15.62 0.08
CA LEU A 10 1.73 16.32 -0.77
C LEU A 10 2.25 16.57 -2.18
N LYS A 11 3.52 16.97 -2.34
CA LYS A 11 4.14 17.12 -3.67
C LYS A 11 4.18 15.81 -4.43
N LYS A 12 4.53 14.70 -3.78
CA LYS A 12 4.58 13.37 -4.40
C LYS A 12 3.19 12.88 -4.80
N ILE A 13 2.19 13.10 -3.94
CA ILE A 13 0.78 12.86 -4.24
C ILE A 13 0.37 13.62 -5.50
N ASN A 14 0.50 14.95 -5.50
CA ASN A 14 0.09 15.79 -6.62
C ASN A 14 0.79 15.41 -7.94
N LEU A 15 2.09 15.09 -7.87
CA LEU A 15 2.84 14.65 -9.04
C LEU A 15 2.35 13.29 -9.55
N PHE A 16 2.11 12.32 -8.65
CA PHE A 16 1.57 11.03 -9.04
C PHE A 16 0.17 11.16 -9.64
N GLN A 17 -0.72 11.96 -9.04
CA GLN A 17 -2.05 12.28 -9.58
C GLN A 17 -1.95 12.94 -10.96
N THR A 18 -1.03 13.87 -11.18
CA THR A 18 -0.82 14.51 -12.49
C THR A 18 -0.37 13.51 -13.57
N ILE A 19 0.47 12.53 -13.20
CA ILE A 19 0.95 11.51 -14.13
C ILE A 19 -0.15 10.50 -14.47
N THR A 20 -0.95 10.14 -13.48
CA THR A 20 -1.82 8.96 -13.56
C THR A 20 -3.29 9.29 -13.77
N GLY A 21 -3.75 10.43 -13.29
CA GLY A 21 -5.17 10.79 -13.19
C GLY A 21 -5.92 10.07 -12.07
N SER A 22 -5.29 9.17 -11.31
CA SER A 22 -5.93 8.51 -10.15
C SER A 22 -5.93 9.41 -8.93
N ASP A 23 -6.95 9.31 -8.10
CA ASP A 23 -7.02 9.96 -6.81
C ASP A 23 -6.28 9.16 -5.74
N ILE A 24 -5.55 9.87 -4.86
CA ILE A 24 -4.69 9.27 -3.84
C ILE A 24 -5.24 9.60 -2.46
N LEU A 25 -5.48 8.56 -1.67
CA LEU A 25 -6.04 8.67 -0.32
C LEU A 25 -4.95 8.68 0.76
N ASP A 26 -3.87 7.92 0.55
CA ASP A 26 -2.73 7.89 1.46
C ASP A 26 -1.44 7.48 0.72
N MET A 27 -0.30 7.75 1.35
CA MET A 27 0.98 7.24 0.88
C MET A 27 1.95 6.95 2.03
N ILE A 28 2.88 6.03 1.76
CA ILE A 28 4.07 5.82 2.58
C ILE A 28 5.29 5.79 1.66
N ASP A 29 6.23 6.70 1.91
CA ASP A 29 7.51 6.74 1.22
C ASP A 29 8.58 6.04 2.06
N THR A 30 9.27 5.08 1.45
CA THR A 30 10.42 4.37 2.03
C THR A 30 11.65 4.62 1.16
N ASP A 31 12.84 4.28 1.63
CA ASP A 31 14.10 4.63 0.94
C ASP A 31 14.15 4.16 -0.52
N ASP A 32 13.62 2.99 -0.84
CA ASP A 32 13.68 2.35 -2.17
C ASP A 32 12.31 2.23 -2.88
N GLN A 33 11.21 2.53 -2.19
CA GLN A 33 9.87 2.25 -2.69
C GLN A 33 8.82 3.22 -2.13
N ILE A 34 7.87 3.62 -2.97
CA ILE A 34 6.69 4.40 -2.57
C ILE A 34 5.45 3.51 -2.67
N PHE A 35 4.64 3.54 -1.61
CA PHE A 35 3.34 2.88 -1.56
C PHE A 35 2.27 3.95 -1.69
N PHE A 36 1.47 3.88 -2.74
CA PHE A 36 0.32 4.77 -2.96
C PHE A 36 -0.97 4.00 -2.72
N VAL A 37 -1.86 4.57 -1.93
CA VAL A 37 -3.23 4.08 -1.76
C VAL A 37 -4.13 4.91 -2.67
N VAL A 38 -4.68 4.27 -3.70
CA VAL A 38 -5.61 4.91 -4.64
C VAL A 38 -7.05 4.67 -4.22
N THR A 39 -7.97 5.54 -4.67
CA THR A 39 -9.40 5.31 -4.52
C THR A 39 -9.83 3.98 -5.16
N GLU A 40 -10.88 3.36 -4.62
CA GLU A 40 -11.48 2.17 -5.20
C GLU A 40 -11.92 2.41 -6.65
N GLY A 41 -11.49 1.56 -7.59
CA GLY A 41 -11.70 1.69 -9.03
C GLY A 41 -10.52 2.31 -9.80
N ASP A 42 -9.62 3.03 -9.11
CA ASP A 42 -8.54 3.78 -9.76
C ASP A 42 -7.28 2.97 -10.00
N TYR A 43 -7.20 1.71 -9.57
CA TYR A 43 -6.00 0.88 -9.74
C TYR A 43 -5.57 0.80 -11.22
N GLY A 44 -6.52 0.51 -12.12
CA GLY A 44 -6.24 0.44 -13.57
C GLY A 44 -5.80 1.78 -14.15
N LEU A 45 -6.38 2.88 -13.66
CA LEU A 45 -6.03 4.24 -14.08
C LEU A 45 -4.60 4.61 -13.66
N ALA A 46 -4.23 4.24 -12.43
CA ALA A 46 -2.91 4.44 -11.85
C ALA A 46 -1.81 3.64 -12.57
N VAL A 47 -2.09 2.39 -12.91
CA VAL A 47 -1.15 1.53 -13.66
C VAL A 47 -1.01 2.02 -15.11
N GLY A 48 -2.14 2.33 -15.76
CA GLY A 48 -2.22 2.65 -17.18
C GLY A 48 -2.03 1.44 -18.09
N LYS A 49 -2.36 1.61 -19.38
CA LYS A 49 -2.17 0.55 -20.40
C LYS A 49 -0.71 0.07 -20.39
N ASP A 50 -0.51 -1.25 -20.30
CA ASP A 50 0.80 -1.91 -20.25
C ASP A 50 1.76 -1.38 -19.14
N GLY A 51 1.19 -0.78 -18.09
CA GLY A 51 1.93 -0.19 -16.98
C GLY A 51 2.68 1.10 -17.35
N VAL A 52 2.33 1.78 -18.45
CA VAL A 52 3.07 2.95 -18.93
C VAL A 52 3.11 4.08 -17.90
N LYS A 53 2.02 4.33 -17.18
CA LYS A 53 1.93 5.42 -16.19
C LYS A 53 2.77 5.11 -14.96
N ILE A 54 2.67 3.90 -14.41
CA ILE A 54 3.50 3.51 -13.26
C ILE A 54 4.99 3.50 -13.61
N LYS A 55 5.39 2.98 -14.77
CA LYS A 55 6.79 3.01 -15.24
C LYS A 55 7.31 4.45 -15.38
N LYS A 56 6.48 5.38 -15.85
CA LYS A 56 6.84 6.81 -15.92
C LYS A 56 7.02 7.40 -14.53
N ALA A 57 6.11 7.12 -13.61
CA ALA A 57 6.21 7.58 -12.23
C ALA A 57 7.47 7.02 -11.54
N GLU A 58 7.79 5.73 -11.68
CA GLU A 58 9.00 5.12 -11.10
C GLU A 58 10.29 5.80 -11.60
N LYS A 59 10.36 6.16 -12.90
CA LYS A 59 11.49 6.91 -13.46
C LYS A 59 11.65 8.30 -12.84
N ILE A 60 10.54 8.99 -12.61
CA ILE A 60 10.53 10.36 -12.05
C ILE A 60 10.90 10.32 -10.56
N PHE A 61 10.31 9.41 -9.79
CA PHE A 61 10.58 9.27 -8.37
C PHE A 61 11.91 8.58 -8.07
N LYS A 62 12.52 7.90 -9.06
CA LYS A 62 13.72 7.07 -8.91
C LYS A 62 13.57 5.99 -7.83
N LYS A 63 12.34 5.50 -7.65
CA LYS A 63 11.94 4.49 -6.66
C LYS A 63 10.92 3.55 -7.29
N ARG A 64 10.85 2.32 -6.79
CA ARG A 64 9.76 1.42 -7.16
C ARG A 64 8.43 1.95 -6.63
N ILE A 65 7.35 1.64 -7.32
CA ILE A 65 6.01 2.03 -6.87
C ILE A 65 5.16 0.79 -6.64
N LYS A 66 4.46 0.76 -5.51
CA LYS A 66 3.36 -0.20 -5.27
C LYS A 66 2.07 0.58 -5.12
N ILE A 67 1.07 0.19 -5.91
CA ILE A 67 -0.29 0.72 -5.83
C ILE A 67 -1.11 -0.25 -4.99
N ILE A 68 -1.91 0.28 -4.08
CA ILE A 68 -2.86 -0.44 -3.25
C ILE A 68 -4.21 0.24 -3.49
N GLU A 69 -5.22 -0.53 -3.87
CA GLU A 69 -6.57 -0.01 -3.98
C GLU A 69 -7.22 0.04 -2.59
N ALA A 70 -7.78 1.20 -2.23
CA ALA A 70 -8.51 1.33 -0.98
C ALA A 70 -9.79 0.50 -0.99
N SER A 71 -10.22 0.11 0.21
CA SER A 71 -11.54 -0.45 0.43
C SER A 71 -12.02 -0.02 1.82
N LYS A 72 -13.33 0.06 2.01
CA LYS A 72 -13.93 0.21 3.35
C LYS A 72 -14.00 -1.11 4.09
N ASP A 73 -13.91 -2.24 3.37
CA ASP A 73 -13.85 -3.56 3.96
C ASP A 73 -12.39 -3.92 4.29
N LEU A 74 -12.15 -4.28 5.55
CA LEU A 74 -10.81 -4.57 6.06
C LEU A 74 -10.17 -5.75 5.33
N GLU A 75 -10.91 -6.83 5.10
CA GLU A 75 -10.37 -8.02 4.46
C GLU A 75 -9.97 -7.75 3.01
N THR A 76 -10.81 -7.01 2.28
CA THR A 76 -10.56 -6.58 0.91
C THR A 76 -9.33 -5.69 0.85
N PHE A 77 -9.20 -4.71 1.75
CA PHE A 77 -8.00 -3.88 1.82
C PHE A 77 -6.73 -4.69 2.11
N ILE A 78 -6.79 -5.68 3.01
CA ILE A 78 -5.67 -6.60 3.27
C ILE A 78 -5.32 -7.42 2.03
N LYS A 79 -6.31 -7.96 1.32
CA LYS A 79 -6.10 -8.73 0.07
C LYS A 79 -5.50 -7.85 -1.03
N ASN A 80 -5.89 -6.57 -1.11
CA ASN A 80 -5.29 -5.61 -2.03
C ASN A 80 -3.82 -5.32 -1.70
N MET A 81 -3.43 -5.34 -0.42
CA MET A 81 -2.03 -5.22 0.00
C MET A 81 -1.23 -6.51 -0.20
N ILE A 82 -1.86 -7.67 0.02
CA ILE A 82 -1.26 -9.01 0.00
C ILE A 82 -2.15 -9.96 -0.81
N PRO A 83 -1.98 -10.04 -2.14
CA PRO A 83 -2.76 -10.95 -2.98
C PRO A 83 -2.59 -12.44 -2.62
N GLU A 84 -1.54 -12.79 -1.87
CA GLU A 84 -1.21 -14.16 -1.46
C GLU A 84 -1.97 -14.65 -0.22
N VAL A 85 -2.84 -13.81 0.36
CA VAL A 85 -3.66 -14.14 1.53
C VAL A 85 -4.51 -15.38 1.27
N LYS A 86 -4.39 -16.37 2.16
CA LYS A 86 -5.28 -17.53 2.20
C LYS A 86 -6.39 -17.40 3.23
N GLU A 87 -6.06 -16.84 4.39
CA GLU A 87 -6.97 -16.71 5.51
C GLU A 87 -6.61 -15.47 6.32
N ILE A 88 -7.62 -14.72 6.75
CA ILE A 88 -7.50 -13.55 7.64
C ILE A 88 -8.29 -13.88 8.90
N ILE A 89 -7.64 -13.74 10.06
CA ILE A 89 -8.28 -13.90 11.36
C ILE A 89 -8.14 -12.57 12.10
N VAL A 90 -9.28 -11.95 12.43
CA VAL A 90 -9.35 -10.68 13.17
C VAL A 90 -9.83 -10.94 14.59
N LYS A 91 -9.06 -10.52 15.60
CA LYS A 91 -9.45 -10.61 17.01
C LYS A 91 -8.92 -9.41 17.79
N ASP A 92 -9.80 -8.65 18.45
CA ASP A 92 -9.45 -7.54 19.35
C ASP A 92 -8.41 -6.56 18.76
N LYS A 93 -8.61 -6.14 17.50
CA LYS A 93 -7.68 -5.29 16.70
C LYS A 93 -6.32 -5.92 16.35
N LYS A 94 -6.19 -7.25 16.46
CA LYS A 94 -5.03 -8.01 15.97
C LYS A 94 -5.44 -8.80 14.72
N ILE A 95 -4.64 -8.69 13.67
CA ILE A 95 -4.82 -9.46 12.44
C ILE A 95 -3.77 -10.55 12.38
N ARG A 96 -4.21 -11.78 12.11
CA ARG A 96 -3.34 -12.88 11.70
C ARG A 96 -3.64 -13.23 10.25
N ILE A 97 -2.61 -13.27 9.43
CA ILE A 97 -2.71 -13.51 7.99
C ILE A 97 -1.95 -14.79 7.67
N LYS A 98 -2.62 -15.82 7.18
CA LYS A 98 -1.95 -17.00 6.64
C LYS A 98 -1.66 -16.81 5.16
N ILE A 99 -0.43 -17.14 4.78
CA ILE A 99 0.04 -17.24 3.40
C ILE A 99 0.88 -18.50 3.24
N ASP A 100 1.24 -18.87 2.01
CA ASP A 100 2.22 -19.92 1.81
C ASP A 100 3.61 -19.49 2.29
N ILE A 101 4.35 -20.44 2.88
CA ILE A 101 5.71 -20.22 3.40
C ILE A 101 6.64 -19.64 2.32
N LYS A 102 6.47 -20.08 1.07
CA LYS A 102 7.24 -19.60 -0.08
C LYS A 102 7.04 -18.10 -0.38
N ASP A 103 5.88 -17.54 -0.02
CA ASP A 103 5.54 -16.14 -0.27
C ASP A 103 5.94 -15.21 0.87
N ARG A 104 6.21 -15.75 2.07
CA ARG A 104 6.58 -14.96 3.26
C ARG A 104 7.73 -13.98 3.02
N PRO A 105 8.86 -14.34 2.38
CA PRO A 105 9.94 -13.37 2.16
C PRO A 105 9.49 -12.16 1.35
N ARG A 106 8.63 -12.37 0.34
CA ARG A 106 8.09 -11.31 -0.52
C ARG A 106 7.07 -10.44 0.22
N VAL A 107 6.19 -11.06 0.99
CA VAL A 107 5.16 -10.35 1.77
C VAL A 107 5.77 -9.55 2.91
N ILE A 108 6.75 -10.10 3.61
CA ILE A 108 7.42 -9.42 4.73
C ILE A 108 8.33 -8.28 4.23
N GLY A 109 9.01 -8.51 3.09
CA GLY A 109 9.98 -7.59 2.53
C GLY A 109 11.28 -7.52 3.33
N LYS A 110 12.32 -6.93 2.73
CA LYS A 110 13.64 -6.77 3.37
C LYS A 110 13.49 -6.06 4.72
N SER A 111 14.05 -6.65 5.77
CA SER A 111 14.00 -6.11 7.16
C SER A 111 12.58 -5.80 7.67
N GLY A 112 11.57 -6.53 7.18
CA GLY A 112 10.16 -6.35 7.56
C GLY A 112 9.51 -5.07 7.03
N LYS A 113 10.11 -4.43 6.01
CA LYS A 113 9.66 -3.14 5.47
C LYS A 113 8.18 -3.15 5.10
N ASN A 114 7.72 -4.19 4.38
CA ASN A 114 6.33 -4.24 3.91
C ASN A 114 5.36 -4.38 5.08
N ILE A 115 5.71 -5.17 6.12
CA ILE A 115 4.87 -5.29 7.32
C ILE A 115 4.73 -3.96 8.04
N LYS A 116 5.82 -3.19 8.15
CA LYS A 116 5.80 -1.85 8.78
C LYS A 116 4.89 -0.88 8.02
N VAL A 117 4.98 -0.88 6.70
CA VAL A 117 4.12 -0.08 5.82
C VAL A 117 2.65 -0.47 6.00
N MET A 118 2.33 -1.76 5.91
CA MET A 118 0.95 -2.24 6.07
C MET A 118 0.38 -1.91 7.44
N LYS A 119 1.19 -2.04 8.50
CA LYS A 119 0.80 -1.65 9.85
C LYS A 119 0.42 -0.17 9.94
N GLN A 120 1.22 0.71 9.33
CA GLN A 120 0.91 2.14 9.32
C GLN A 120 -0.37 2.47 8.54
N LEU A 121 -0.59 1.85 7.38
CA LEU A 121 -1.82 2.06 6.60
C LEU A 121 -3.05 1.57 7.36
N LEU A 122 -2.97 0.38 7.96
CA LEU A 122 -4.06 -0.20 8.75
C LEU A 122 -4.33 0.57 10.04
N GLU A 123 -3.32 1.14 10.67
CA GLU A 123 -3.49 2.03 11.81
C GLU A 123 -4.23 3.31 11.40
N ARG A 124 -3.86 3.91 10.27
CA ARG A 124 -4.47 5.16 9.76
C ARG A 124 -5.91 4.97 9.30
N MET A 125 -6.22 3.85 8.64
CA MET A 125 -7.51 3.64 7.97
C MET A 125 -8.51 2.81 8.79
N PHE A 126 -8.03 1.92 9.65
CA PHE A 126 -8.86 0.94 10.38
C PHE A 126 -8.58 0.90 11.89
N GLU A 127 -7.70 1.75 12.41
CA GLU A 127 -7.26 1.74 13.81
C GLU A 127 -6.69 0.38 14.28
N ILE A 128 -6.04 -0.34 13.38
CA ILE A 128 -5.44 -1.64 13.66
C ILE A 128 -3.93 -1.52 13.84
N ASN A 129 -3.45 -2.05 14.96
CA ASN A 129 -2.12 -1.78 15.48
C ASN A 129 -1.29 -3.06 15.72
N ASP A 130 -1.78 -4.24 15.33
CA ASP A 130 -0.99 -5.46 15.35
C ASP A 130 -1.32 -6.39 14.17
N ILE A 131 -0.29 -6.84 13.46
CA ILE A 131 -0.37 -7.73 12.31
C ILE A 131 0.69 -8.81 12.46
N LYS A 132 0.28 -10.07 12.29
CA LYS A 132 1.19 -11.22 12.29
C LYS A 132 0.97 -12.06 11.04
N ILE A 133 2.05 -12.26 10.28
CA ILE A 133 2.08 -13.23 9.17
C ILE A 133 2.35 -14.61 9.75
N LEU A 134 1.50 -15.57 9.38
CA LEU A 134 1.53 -16.98 9.78
C LEU A 134 1.93 -17.91 8.64
#